data_AF-A0AAR2LJU4-F1
#
_entry.id   AF-A0AAR2LJU4-F1
#
_cell.length_a   1.000
_cell.length_b   1.000
_cell.length_c   1.000
_cell.angle_alpha   90.00
_cell.angle_beta   90.00
_cell.angle_gamma   90.00
#
_symmetry.space_group_name_H-M   'P 1'
#
loop_
_entity.id
_entity.type
_entity.pdbx_description
1 polymer ?
#
loop_
_entity_poly.entity_id
_entity_poly.type
_entity_poly.pdbx_seq_one_letter_code
_entity_poly.pdbx_strand_id
1 'polypeptide(L)'
;MTSLTQRSSGLVQRRGAAAAADREKSSAGEDEFEPRRDEQDDDDGGDSKETRLTLMEEVLLLGLKDREGYTSFWNDCISSGLRGCMLIELALRGRLQLEACGMRRKSLLARKVICKSDAPTGDVLLDEALKHIKETQPPETVQSWIELLSGETWNPLKLHYQLRNVRERLAKNLVEKGVLTTEKQNFLLFDMTTHPLTNNNIKQRLIKKVQEAVLDKWVNDPHRMDKRLLALIFLAHSSDVLENAFAPLLDDQYDLAMKRVRQLLDLEPEGESMKTNTNELLWAVVAAFTK
;
A
#
# COMPACT_ATOMS: atom_id res chain seq x y z
N MET A 1 -43.12 33.44 -6.93
CA MET A 1 -41.88 33.51 -7.75
C MET A 1 -41.64 34.97 -8.09
N THR A 2 -40.42 35.46 -7.90
CA THR A 2 -40.04 36.87 -8.12
C THR A 2 -38.94 36.98 -9.18
N SER A 3 -38.65 38.20 -9.64
CA SER A 3 -38.20 38.50 -11.00
C SER A 3 -36.70 38.86 -11.14
N LEU A 4 -36.34 39.38 -12.32
CA LEU A 4 -35.10 40.09 -12.73
C LEU A 4 -34.05 39.16 -13.39
N THR A 5 -33.98 39.03 -14.73
CA THR A 5 -33.61 39.97 -15.81
C THR A 5 -32.12 40.23 -16.01
N GLN A 6 -31.61 39.71 -17.14
CA GLN A 6 -30.87 40.47 -18.17
C GLN A 6 -29.52 41.12 -17.80
N ARG A 7 -28.44 40.66 -18.47
CA ARG A 7 -27.60 41.52 -19.34
C ARG A 7 -26.65 40.71 -20.23
N SER A 8 -26.12 41.35 -21.26
CA SER A 8 -25.33 40.74 -22.34
C SER A 8 -24.11 41.59 -22.70
N SER A 9 -23.10 40.95 -23.29
CA SER A 9 -21.90 41.52 -23.93
C SER A 9 -20.92 42.32 -23.04
N GLY A 10 -19.63 41.99 -23.14
CA GLY A 10 -18.54 42.62 -22.39
C GLY A 10 -17.17 42.11 -22.80
N LEU A 11 -16.80 42.27 -24.07
CA LEU A 11 -15.56 41.75 -24.64
C LEU A 11 -14.38 42.69 -24.33
N VAL A 12 -13.42 42.25 -23.51
CA VAL A 12 -12.24 43.05 -23.10
C VAL A 12 -10.96 42.31 -23.47
N GLN A 13 -10.14 42.92 -24.33
CA GLN A 13 -8.81 42.40 -24.70
C GLN A 13 -7.78 42.67 -23.60
N ARG A 14 -7.01 41.64 -23.20
CA ARG A 14 -5.76 41.85 -22.45
C ARG A 14 -4.62 42.19 -23.43
N ARG A 15 -4.06 43.40 -23.31
CA ARG A 15 -2.71 43.70 -23.84
C ARG A 15 -1.67 43.27 -22.81
N GLY A 16 -0.59 42.64 -23.27
CA GLY A 16 0.62 42.43 -22.49
C GLY A 16 1.68 43.49 -22.78
N ALA A 17 2.54 43.77 -21.80
CA ALA A 17 3.77 44.55 -21.91
C ALA A 17 4.74 44.10 -20.80
N ALA A 18 6.04 44.34 -20.94
CA ALA A 18 7.06 43.84 -20.01
C ALA A 18 8.29 44.78 -19.88
N ALA A 19 9.05 44.55 -18.81
CA ALA A 19 10.44 44.98 -18.53
C ALA A 19 10.72 46.44 -18.07
N ALA A 20 11.91 46.59 -17.43
CA ALA A 20 12.53 47.76 -16.78
C ALA A 20 11.79 48.35 -15.55
N ALA A 21 12.29 48.45 -14.30
CA ALA A 21 13.61 48.32 -13.61
C ALA A 21 14.42 49.61 -13.37
N ASP A 22 14.63 49.96 -12.08
CA ASP A 22 15.89 50.54 -11.53
C ASP A 22 15.95 50.37 -9.97
N ARG A 23 17.03 50.85 -9.34
CA ARG A 23 17.53 50.67 -7.96
C ARG A 23 17.00 51.72 -6.93
N GLU A 24 17.44 51.87 -5.66
CA GLU A 24 18.44 51.23 -4.75
C GLU A 24 18.16 51.57 -3.26
N LYS A 25 18.65 50.74 -2.30
CA LYS A 25 18.83 50.99 -0.83
C LYS A 25 17.55 51.31 0.02
N SER A 26 17.41 50.94 1.30
CA SER A 26 18.07 50.00 2.25
C SER A 26 17.15 49.90 3.52
N SER A 27 17.47 49.43 4.74
CA SER A 27 18.68 48.95 5.44
C SER A 27 18.33 48.33 6.82
N ALA A 28 18.99 47.21 7.18
CA ALA A 28 19.29 46.70 8.54
C ALA A 28 18.17 46.25 9.53
N GLY A 29 18.42 45.10 10.20
CA GLY A 29 17.68 44.55 11.35
C GLY A 29 16.44 43.70 10.99
N GLU A 30 16.13 42.59 11.68
CA GLU A 30 16.91 41.77 12.64
C GLU A 30 16.31 40.34 12.64
N ASP A 31 16.85 39.38 13.40
CA ASP A 31 16.53 37.95 13.26
C ASP A 31 15.10 37.52 13.65
N GLU A 32 14.48 36.62 12.87
CA GLU A 32 13.58 35.59 13.42
C GLU A 32 13.64 34.27 12.62
N PHE A 33 13.46 33.14 13.30
CA PHE A 33 13.93 31.82 12.85
C PHE A 33 12.76 30.88 12.51
N GLU A 34 12.23 30.96 11.29
CA GLU A 34 11.30 29.93 10.79
C GLU A 34 12.07 28.76 10.16
N PRO A 35 12.01 27.53 10.72
CA PRO A 35 12.39 26.35 9.98
C PRO A 35 11.38 26.16 8.85
N ARG A 36 11.84 26.31 7.60
CA ARG A 36 11.03 25.93 6.43
C ARG A 36 10.49 24.52 6.66
N ARG A 37 9.18 24.35 6.46
CA ARG A 37 8.63 23.01 6.37
C ARG A 37 9.28 22.34 5.17
N ASP A 38 9.97 21.24 5.42
CA ASP A 38 10.23 20.25 4.38
C ASP A 38 8.87 19.66 4.01
N GLU A 39 8.16 20.36 3.12
CA GLU A 39 7.16 19.75 2.28
C GLU A 39 7.92 18.70 1.46
N GLN A 40 7.82 17.45 1.92
CA GLN A 40 8.28 16.30 1.15
C GLN A 40 7.38 16.22 -0.07
N ASP A 41 7.83 16.87 -1.14
CA ASP A 41 7.46 16.50 -2.50
C ASP A 41 7.74 15.00 -2.63
N ASP A 42 6.67 14.20 -2.54
CA ASP A 42 6.67 12.81 -2.98
C ASP A 42 6.99 12.83 -4.47
N ASP A 43 8.27 12.65 -4.82
CA ASP A 43 8.77 12.61 -6.19
C ASP A 43 8.26 11.34 -6.89
N ASP A 44 6.98 11.37 -7.26
CA ASP A 44 6.29 10.41 -8.15
C ASP A 44 6.74 10.62 -9.61
N GLY A 45 8.01 11.00 -9.81
CA GLY A 45 8.72 11.14 -11.09
C GLY A 45 9.00 9.80 -11.79
N GLY A 46 8.04 8.86 -11.70
CA GLY A 46 8.16 7.46 -12.08
C GLY A 46 7.11 7.00 -13.11
N ASP A 47 7.03 7.71 -14.24
CA ASP A 47 6.13 7.46 -15.39
C ASP A 47 4.62 7.48 -15.09
N SER A 48 4.00 8.63 -15.33
CA SER A 48 2.55 8.90 -15.20
C SER A 48 1.65 8.13 -16.21
N LYS A 49 2.12 7.01 -16.75
CA LYS A 49 1.39 6.08 -17.63
C LYS A 49 1.31 4.64 -17.10
N GLU A 50 2.01 4.32 -16.01
CA GLU A 50 2.01 2.98 -15.41
C GLU A 50 0.69 2.68 -14.66
N THR A 51 0.19 1.45 -14.80
CA THR A 51 -0.98 0.98 -14.04
C THR A 51 -0.64 0.81 -12.56
N ARG A 52 -0.94 1.82 -11.72
CA ARG A 52 -0.63 1.82 -10.29
C ARG A 52 -1.45 0.75 -9.53
N LEU A 53 -0.75 -0.27 -9.04
CA LEU A 53 -1.32 -1.33 -8.21
C LEU A 53 -1.26 -1.01 -6.72
N THR A 54 -2.10 -1.67 -5.93
CA THR A 54 -2.04 -1.69 -4.45
C THR A 54 -1.25 -2.91 -3.95
N LEU A 55 -0.82 -2.91 -2.67
CA LEU A 55 -0.06 -4.04 -2.13
C LEU A 55 -0.90 -5.33 -2.14
N MET A 56 -2.21 -5.19 -1.92
CA MET A 56 -3.17 -6.29 -2.05
C MET A 56 -3.19 -6.87 -3.46
N GLU A 57 -3.15 -6.02 -4.48
CA GLU A 57 -3.14 -6.41 -5.89
C GLU A 57 -1.79 -7.01 -6.32
N GLU A 58 -0.67 -6.44 -5.88
CA GLU A 58 0.67 -7.00 -6.12
C GLU A 58 0.80 -8.41 -5.50
N VAL A 59 0.43 -8.60 -4.22
CA VAL A 59 0.41 -9.91 -3.56
C VAL A 59 -0.54 -10.89 -4.24
N LEU A 60 -1.75 -10.45 -4.63
CA LEU A 60 -2.71 -11.31 -5.31
C LEU A 60 -2.20 -11.80 -6.68
N LEU A 61 -1.51 -10.94 -7.45
CA LEU A 61 -0.93 -11.31 -8.75
C LEU A 61 0.26 -12.27 -8.64
N LEU A 62 1.01 -12.24 -7.53
CA LEU A 62 2.05 -13.25 -7.26
C LEU A 62 1.45 -14.63 -6.99
N GLY A 63 0.29 -14.71 -6.30
CA GLY A 63 -0.44 -15.95 -6.05
C GLY A 63 -1.36 -16.43 -7.19
N LEU A 64 -1.60 -15.60 -8.20
CA LEU A 64 -2.49 -15.91 -9.33
C LEU A 64 -1.80 -16.80 -10.37
N LYS A 65 -2.49 -17.83 -10.89
CA LYS A 65 -2.04 -18.58 -12.06
C LYS A 65 -2.54 -17.97 -13.37
N ASP A 66 -1.65 -17.86 -14.35
CA ASP A 66 -1.86 -17.08 -15.57
C ASP A 66 -3.09 -17.53 -16.39
N ARG A 67 -3.24 -18.85 -16.60
CA ARG A 67 -4.33 -19.44 -17.40
C ARG A 67 -5.61 -19.73 -16.62
N GLU A 68 -5.50 -20.01 -15.32
CA GLU A 68 -6.64 -20.50 -14.51
C GLU A 68 -7.47 -19.35 -13.94
N GLY A 69 -6.95 -18.11 -13.94
CA GLY A 69 -7.68 -16.92 -13.53
C GLY A 69 -8.07 -16.88 -12.06
N TYR A 70 -7.42 -17.71 -11.25
CA TYR A 70 -7.62 -17.86 -9.82
C TYR A 70 -6.28 -17.99 -9.09
N THR A 71 -6.27 -17.63 -7.81
CA THR A 71 -5.16 -17.91 -6.89
C THR A 71 -5.01 -19.41 -6.71
N SER A 72 -3.78 -19.94 -6.79
CA SER A 72 -3.50 -21.39 -6.70
C SER A 72 -4.27 -22.08 -5.57
N PHE A 73 -4.21 -21.49 -4.37
CA PHE A 73 -5.13 -21.73 -3.27
C PHE A 73 -5.43 -20.38 -2.60
N TRP A 74 -6.67 -20.18 -2.13
CA TRP A 74 -6.98 -19.09 -1.22
C TRP A 74 -7.01 -19.69 0.19
N ASN A 75 -6.03 -19.32 1.02
CA ASN A 75 -5.81 -19.84 2.37
C ASN A 75 -5.85 -18.70 3.41
N ASP A 76 -5.69 -19.03 4.68
CA ASP A 76 -5.74 -18.04 5.77
C ASP A 76 -4.50 -17.13 5.79
N CYS A 77 -3.37 -17.61 5.26
CA CYS A 77 -2.12 -16.84 5.10
C CYS A 77 -2.31 -15.67 4.11
N ILE A 78 -2.79 -15.91 2.88
CA ILE A 78 -3.10 -14.82 1.95
C ILE A 78 -4.29 -13.98 2.44
N SER A 79 -5.28 -14.59 3.11
CA SER A 79 -6.41 -13.85 3.69
C SER A 79 -5.94 -12.79 4.70
N SER A 80 -5.14 -13.17 5.69
CA SER A 80 -4.58 -12.28 6.73
C SER A 80 -3.49 -11.35 6.18
N GLY A 81 -2.60 -11.87 5.32
CA GLY A 81 -1.57 -11.09 4.61
C GLY A 81 -2.14 -9.93 3.80
N LEU A 82 -3.28 -10.12 3.13
CA LEU A 82 -4.00 -9.04 2.43
C LEU A 82 -4.57 -7.97 3.38
N ARG A 83 -4.86 -8.27 4.65
CA ARG A 83 -5.20 -7.23 5.65
C ARG A 83 -3.96 -6.48 6.13
N GLY A 84 -2.83 -7.17 6.29
CA GLY A 84 -1.52 -6.56 6.49
C GLY A 84 -1.17 -5.58 5.36
N CYS A 85 -1.42 -5.96 4.11
CA CYS A 85 -1.28 -5.11 2.93
C CYS A 85 -2.10 -3.81 3.06
N MET A 86 -3.38 -3.90 3.47
CA MET A 86 -4.25 -2.74 3.62
C MET A 86 -3.76 -1.76 4.69
N LEU A 87 -3.29 -2.27 5.84
CA LEU A 87 -2.74 -1.43 6.91
C LEU A 87 -1.46 -0.70 6.45
N ILE A 88 -0.54 -1.39 5.77
CA ILE A 88 0.68 -0.76 5.24
C ILE A 88 0.36 0.23 4.11
N GLU A 89 -0.53 -0.14 3.18
CA GLU A 89 -0.93 0.73 2.06
C GLU A 89 -1.60 2.03 2.58
N LEU A 90 -2.41 1.96 3.63
CA LEU A 90 -2.95 3.14 4.32
C LEU A 90 -1.87 3.95 5.09
N ALA A 91 -0.85 3.30 5.65
CA ALA A 91 0.26 3.98 6.31
C ALA A 91 1.16 4.74 5.32
N LEU A 92 1.47 4.12 4.19
CA LEU A 92 2.24 4.73 3.09
C LEU A 92 1.47 5.90 2.46
N ARG A 93 0.13 5.83 2.39
CA ARG A 93 -0.75 6.95 1.99
C ARG A 93 -1.00 7.97 3.10
N GLY A 94 -0.26 7.92 4.22
CA GLY A 94 -0.37 8.86 5.34
C GLY A 94 -1.72 8.89 6.07
N ARG A 95 -2.58 7.89 5.85
CA ARG A 95 -3.92 7.80 6.46
C ARG A 95 -3.87 7.25 7.89
N LEU A 96 -2.97 6.28 8.12
CA LEU A 96 -2.75 5.66 9.44
C LEU A 96 -1.35 5.98 9.97
N GLN A 97 -1.24 6.01 11.30
CA GLN A 97 0.02 6.07 12.04
C GLN A 97 -0.07 5.18 13.29
N LEU A 98 1.07 4.81 13.86
CA LEU A 98 1.12 4.08 15.11
C LEU A 98 1.14 5.07 16.29
N GLU A 99 0.43 4.77 17.38
CA GLU A 99 0.44 5.54 18.63
C GLU A 99 1.89 5.80 19.06
N ALA A 100 2.27 7.06 19.36
CA ALA A 100 3.65 7.40 19.68
C ALA A 100 4.18 6.57 20.88
N CYS A 101 5.43 6.09 20.76
CA CYS A 101 6.04 5.10 21.67
C CYS A 101 5.99 5.48 23.17
N GLY A 102 6.00 6.79 23.47
CA GLY A 102 5.74 7.36 24.79
C GLY A 102 6.85 7.12 25.82
N MET A 103 6.69 7.72 27.00
CA MET A 103 7.71 7.65 28.07
C MET A 103 7.95 6.22 28.60
N ARG A 104 7.01 5.28 28.37
CA ARG A 104 7.09 3.88 28.80
C ARG A 104 7.69 2.92 27.75
N ARG A 105 8.06 3.40 26.55
CA ARG A 105 8.58 2.59 25.43
C ARG A 105 7.74 1.33 25.17
N LYS A 106 6.48 1.52 24.76
CA LYS A 106 5.63 0.39 24.34
C LYS A 106 6.27 -0.33 23.13
N SER A 107 6.25 -1.66 23.12
CA SER A 107 6.60 -2.45 21.93
C SER A 107 5.62 -2.19 20.78
N LEU A 108 6.07 -2.41 19.54
CA LEU A 108 5.28 -2.17 18.32
C LEU A 108 3.88 -2.80 18.38
N LEU A 109 3.79 -4.05 18.83
CA LEU A 109 2.53 -4.80 18.94
C LEU A 109 1.59 -4.28 20.05
N ALA A 110 2.13 -3.62 21.08
CA ALA A 110 1.35 -3.05 22.18
C ALA A 110 0.86 -1.61 21.92
N ARG A 111 1.35 -0.98 20.84
CA ARG A 111 0.94 0.36 20.41
C ARG A 111 -0.34 0.27 19.57
N LYS A 112 -1.22 1.27 19.71
CA LYS A 112 -2.49 1.30 18.99
C LYS A 112 -2.37 1.94 17.60
N VAL A 113 -3.20 1.54 16.65
CA VAL A 113 -3.31 2.15 15.32
C VAL A 113 -4.21 3.37 15.40
N ILE A 114 -3.75 4.51 14.87
CA ILE A 114 -4.41 5.81 14.95
C ILE A 114 -4.70 6.31 13.53
N CYS A 115 -5.94 6.73 13.27
CA CYS A 115 -6.30 7.45 12.05
C CYS A 115 -5.70 8.88 12.09
N LYS A 116 -4.85 9.20 11.11
CA LYS A 116 -4.22 10.51 10.90
C LYS A 116 -5.00 11.37 9.90
N SER A 117 -5.58 10.74 8.89
CA SER A 117 -6.39 11.39 7.85
C SER A 117 -7.45 10.43 7.34
N ASP A 118 -8.69 10.90 7.24
CA ASP A 118 -9.86 10.17 6.76
C ASP A 118 -10.21 10.49 5.29
N ALA A 119 -9.35 11.24 4.59
CA ALA A 119 -9.53 11.53 3.17
C ALA A 119 -9.57 10.21 2.36
N PRO A 120 -10.52 10.05 1.42
CA PRO A 120 -10.66 8.82 0.65
C PRO A 120 -9.38 8.51 -0.14
N THR A 121 -9.19 7.23 -0.45
CA THR A 121 -8.02 6.70 -1.15
C THR A 121 -8.35 6.24 -2.57
N GLY A 122 -9.64 6.11 -2.90
CA GLY A 122 -10.12 5.66 -4.21
C GLY A 122 -10.14 4.13 -4.38
N ASP A 123 -9.73 3.37 -3.36
CA ASP A 123 -9.88 1.91 -3.31
C ASP A 123 -10.95 1.56 -2.26
N VAL A 124 -11.99 0.85 -2.69
CA VAL A 124 -13.16 0.53 -1.86
C VAL A 124 -12.81 -0.33 -0.65
N LEU A 125 -11.75 -1.15 -0.69
CA LEU A 125 -11.31 -1.97 0.45
C LEU A 125 -10.53 -1.12 1.46
N LEU A 126 -9.66 -0.23 0.97
CA LEU A 126 -8.91 0.69 1.83
C LEU A 126 -9.84 1.70 2.51
N ASP A 127 -10.83 2.23 1.80
CA ASP A 127 -11.77 3.23 2.33
C ASP A 127 -12.76 2.61 3.34
N GLU A 128 -13.15 1.34 3.16
CA GLU A 128 -13.93 0.58 4.15
C GLU A 128 -13.11 0.31 5.42
N ALA A 129 -11.86 -0.18 5.28
CA ALA A 129 -10.95 -0.38 6.41
C ALA A 129 -10.65 0.94 7.16
N LEU A 130 -10.40 2.03 6.45
CA LEU A 130 -10.14 3.35 7.02
C LEU A 130 -11.35 3.89 7.78
N LYS A 131 -12.56 3.69 7.25
CA LYS A 131 -13.81 4.02 7.95
C LYS A 131 -13.93 3.25 9.27
N HIS A 132 -13.72 1.94 9.25
CA HIS A 132 -13.75 1.11 10.46
C HIS A 132 -12.73 1.61 11.51
N ILE A 133 -11.49 1.89 11.10
CA ILE A 133 -10.42 2.38 12.00
C ILE A 133 -10.73 3.77 12.56
N LYS A 134 -11.45 4.62 11.82
CA LYS A 134 -11.93 5.93 12.28
C LYS A 134 -13.06 5.81 13.32
N GLU A 135 -13.98 4.85 13.14
CA GLU A 135 -15.19 4.72 13.96
C GLU A 135 -14.94 3.91 15.26
N THR A 136 -13.88 3.11 15.34
CA THR A 136 -13.54 2.34 16.55
C THR A 136 -12.89 3.19 17.64
N GLN A 137 -13.50 3.21 18.83
CA GLN A 137 -12.90 3.76 20.04
C GLN A 137 -13.23 2.86 21.25
N PRO A 138 -12.25 2.52 22.12
CA PRO A 138 -10.83 2.89 22.08
C PRO A 138 -10.08 2.28 20.89
N PRO A 139 -8.97 2.90 20.41
CA PRO A 139 -8.18 2.38 19.30
C PRO A 139 -7.57 0.99 19.56
N GLU A 140 -7.39 0.19 18.50
CA GLU A 140 -6.90 -1.20 18.57
C GLU A 140 -5.50 -1.43 18.00
N THR A 141 -4.87 -2.55 18.37
CA THR A 141 -3.49 -2.92 17.96
C THR A 141 -3.47 -3.45 16.53
N VAL A 142 -2.29 -3.53 15.92
CA VAL A 142 -2.12 -4.05 14.55
C VAL A 142 -2.63 -5.48 14.41
N GLN A 143 -2.28 -6.38 15.33
CA GLN A 143 -2.77 -7.77 15.35
C GLN A 143 -4.31 -7.82 15.40
N SER A 144 -4.93 -7.07 16.33
CA SER A 144 -6.39 -7.03 16.43
C SER A 144 -7.03 -6.45 15.16
N TRP A 145 -6.41 -5.48 14.48
CA TRP A 145 -6.93 -4.99 13.20
C TRP A 145 -6.88 -6.05 12.08
N ILE A 146 -5.84 -6.89 12.04
CA ILE A 146 -5.77 -8.01 11.09
C ILE A 146 -6.89 -9.02 11.39
N GLU A 147 -6.99 -9.48 12.65
CA GLU A 147 -8.07 -10.39 13.11
C GLU A 147 -9.47 -9.86 12.75
N LEU A 148 -9.73 -8.57 13.02
CA LEU A 148 -11.02 -7.92 12.84
C LEU A 148 -11.42 -7.80 11.37
N LEU A 149 -10.49 -7.37 10.52
CA LEU A 149 -10.73 -7.20 9.08
C LEU A 149 -10.76 -8.55 8.33
N SER A 150 -10.17 -9.61 8.89
CA SER A 150 -10.34 -11.01 8.45
C SER A 150 -11.67 -11.63 8.92
N GLY A 151 -12.13 -11.28 10.13
CA GLY A 151 -13.29 -11.87 10.80
C GLY A 151 -12.95 -13.03 11.73
N GLU A 152 -11.73 -13.09 12.24
CA GLU A 152 -11.24 -14.11 13.20
C GLU A 152 -11.71 -13.83 14.65
N THR A 153 -12.44 -12.74 14.85
CA THR A 153 -13.02 -12.33 16.15
C THR A 153 -14.27 -13.13 16.52
N TRP A 154 -14.30 -13.68 17.73
CA TRP A 154 -15.49 -14.32 18.31
C TRP A 154 -16.46 -13.34 19.01
N ASN A 155 -16.15 -12.04 19.07
CA ASN A 155 -17.00 -11.05 19.73
C ASN A 155 -18.15 -10.61 18.79
N PRO A 156 -19.43 -10.87 19.13
CA PRO A 156 -20.56 -10.55 18.25
C PRO A 156 -20.66 -9.06 17.89
N LEU A 157 -20.29 -8.17 18.81
CA LEU A 157 -20.29 -6.72 18.57
C LEU A 157 -19.23 -6.29 17.55
N LYS A 158 -18.21 -7.12 17.30
CA LYS A 158 -17.12 -6.87 16.37
C LYS A 158 -17.19 -7.66 15.05
N LEU A 159 -18.18 -8.53 14.86
CA LEU A 159 -18.35 -9.28 13.60
C LEU A 159 -18.60 -8.39 12.36
N HIS A 160 -19.00 -7.13 12.57
CA HIS A 160 -19.24 -6.17 11.50
C HIS A 160 -17.97 -5.52 10.93
N TYR A 161 -16.79 -5.78 11.52
CA TYR A 161 -15.50 -5.29 11.01
C TYR A 161 -14.92 -6.17 9.88
N GLN A 162 -15.48 -7.37 9.65
CA GLN A 162 -14.97 -8.28 8.64
C GLN A 162 -15.17 -7.71 7.22
N LEU A 163 -14.08 -7.48 6.51
CA LEU A 163 -14.12 -7.15 5.08
C LEU A 163 -14.56 -8.38 4.29
N ARG A 164 -15.68 -8.26 3.58
CA ARG A 164 -16.29 -9.36 2.80
C ARG A 164 -16.00 -9.24 1.31
N ASN A 165 -15.99 -10.40 0.65
CA ASN A 165 -15.81 -10.58 -0.78
C ASN A 165 -14.50 -9.95 -1.31
N VAL A 166 -13.42 -10.03 -0.51
CA VAL A 166 -12.14 -9.37 -0.79
C VAL A 166 -11.51 -9.88 -2.09
N ARG A 167 -11.59 -11.18 -2.36
CA ARG A 167 -11.09 -11.82 -3.59
C ARG A 167 -11.79 -11.26 -4.83
N GLU A 168 -13.12 -11.19 -4.79
CA GLU A 168 -13.98 -10.72 -5.87
C GLU A 168 -13.79 -9.22 -6.11
N ARG A 169 -13.61 -8.43 -5.04
CA ARG A 169 -13.36 -6.99 -5.10
C ARG A 169 -11.98 -6.68 -5.67
N LEU A 170 -10.93 -7.38 -5.24
CA LEU A 170 -9.58 -7.23 -5.82
C LEU A 170 -9.53 -7.69 -7.29
N ALA A 171 -10.21 -8.78 -7.64
CA ALA A 171 -10.35 -9.20 -9.03
C ALA A 171 -11.06 -8.13 -9.88
N LYS A 172 -12.14 -7.53 -9.37
CA LYS A 172 -12.84 -6.41 -10.03
C LYS A 172 -11.93 -5.18 -10.20
N ASN A 173 -11.17 -4.78 -9.18
CA ASN A 173 -10.19 -3.69 -9.30
C ASN A 173 -9.14 -4.01 -10.40
N LEU A 174 -8.62 -5.24 -10.44
CA LEU A 174 -7.65 -5.67 -11.45
C LEU A 174 -8.22 -5.75 -12.88
N VAL A 175 -9.52 -6.04 -13.04
CA VAL A 175 -10.23 -5.94 -14.33
C VAL A 175 -10.41 -4.49 -14.74
N GLU A 176 -10.81 -3.60 -13.82
CA GLU A 176 -10.95 -2.15 -14.08
C GLU A 176 -9.60 -1.49 -14.42
N LYS A 177 -8.50 -2.03 -13.91
CA LYS A 177 -7.12 -1.65 -14.23
C LYS A 177 -6.56 -2.32 -15.50
N GLY A 178 -7.33 -3.16 -16.19
CA GLY A 178 -6.92 -3.83 -17.43
C GLY A 178 -5.79 -4.86 -17.25
N VAL A 179 -5.68 -5.46 -16.07
CA VAL A 179 -4.71 -6.52 -15.77
C VAL A 179 -5.31 -7.91 -16.06
N LEU A 180 -6.57 -8.10 -15.66
CA LEU A 180 -7.36 -9.31 -15.87
C LEU A 180 -8.54 -9.03 -16.82
N THR A 181 -9.13 -10.08 -17.40
CA THR A 181 -10.47 -10.02 -18.02
C THR A 181 -11.55 -10.61 -17.11
N THR A 182 -12.80 -10.59 -17.57
CA THR A 182 -13.90 -11.35 -16.99
C THR A 182 -14.40 -12.32 -18.06
N GLU A 183 -14.17 -13.61 -17.86
CA GLU A 183 -14.54 -14.65 -18.81
C GLU A 183 -15.51 -15.64 -18.17
N LYS A 184 -16.69 -15.79 -18.79
CA LYS A 184 -17.68 -16.77 -18.38
C LYS A 184 -17.32 -18.13 -18.98
N GLN A 185 -16.79 -19.04 -18.15
CA GLN A 185 -16.54 -20.41 -18.54
C GLN A 185 -17.76 -21.28 -18.21
N ASN A 186 -18.31 -21.95 -19.22
CA ASN A 186 -19.45 -22.83 -19.06
C ASN A 186 -18.92 -24.27 -18.86
N PHE A 187 -19.04 -24.82 -17.65
CA PHE A 187 -18.70 -26.21 -17.34
C PHE A 187 -19.92 -27.10 -17.55
N LEU A 188 -19.73 -28.42 -17.64
CA LEU A 188 -20.78 -29.40 -17.96
C LEU A 188 -22.01 -29.34 -17.02
N LEU A 189 -21.84 -28.84 -15.79
CA LEU A 189 -22.88 -28.81 -14.75
C LEU A 189 -23.18 -27.42 -14.19
N PHE A 190 -22.39 -26.39 -14.53
CA PHE A 190 -22.53 -25.04 -14.00
C PHE A 190 -21.74 -24.02 -14.84
N ASP A 191 -22.17 -22.77 -14.80
CA ASP A 191 -21.41 -21.64 -15.34
C ASP A 191 -20.58 -20.99 -14.23
N MET A 192 -19.34 -20.61 -14.52
CA MET A 192 -18.46 -19.94 -13.56
C MET A 192 -17.74 -18.74 -14.19
N THR A 193 -17.63 -17.65 -13.43
CA THR A 193 -16.89 -16.47 -13.88
C THR A 193 -15.42 -16.58 -13.46
N THR A 194 -14.53 -16.52 -14.44
CA THR A 194 -13.07 -16.57 -14.29
C THR A 194 -12.45 -15.19 -14.55
N HIS A 195 -11.27 -14.94 -13.98
CA HIS A 195 -10.53 -13.70 -14.19
C HIS A 195 -9.10 -13.97 -14.68
N PRO A 196 -8.93 -14.49 -15.92
CA PRO A 196 -7.62 -14.83 -16.47
C PRO A 196 -6.73 -13.60 -16.71
N LEU A 197 -5.42 -13.83 -16.72
CA LEU A 197 -4.41 -12.78 -16.86
C LEU A 197 -4.23 -12.38 -18.33
N THR A 198 -4.60 -11.15 -18.68
CA THR A 198 -4.36 -10.59 -20.02
C THR A 198 -3.06 -9.80 -20.07
N ASN A 199 -2.80 -8.94 -19.09
CA ASN A 199 -1.59 -8.13 -19.05
C ASN A 199 -0.41 -8.87 -18.41
N ASN A 200 0.07 -9.89 -19.11
CA ASN A 200 1.25 -10.66 -18.73
C ASN A 200 2.49 -9.78 -18.47
N ASN A 201 2.61 -8.64 -19.18
CA ASN A 201 3.70 -7.68 -18.98
C ASN A 201 3.68 -7.00 -17.61
N ILE A 202 2.52 -6.84 -16.96
CA ILE A 202 2.45 -6.34 -15.58
C ILE A 202 2.97 -7.39 -14.61
N LYS A 203 2.46 -8.64 -14.69
CA LYS A 203 2.90 -9.71 -13.78
C LYS A 203 4.39 -10.06 -13.93
N GLN A 204 4.90 -10.12 -15.16
CA GLN A 204 6.33 -10.40 -15.40
C GLN A 204 7.24 -9.28 -14.88
N ARG A 205 6.82 -8.01 -14.98
CA ARG A 205 7.55 -6.89 -14.36
C ARG A 205 7.49 -6.91 -12.84
N LEU A 206 6.36 -7.30 -12.25
CA LEU A 206 6.22 -7.48 -10.80
C LEU A 206 7.13 -8.58 -10.27
N ILE A 207 7.14 -9.76 -10.91
CA ILE A 207 8.07 -10.86 -10.58
C ILE A 207 9.51 -10.38 -10.69
N LYS A 208 9.88 -9.75 -11.81
CA LYS A 208 11.24 -9.23 -12.02
C LYS A 208 11.64 -8.16 -11.00
N LYS A 209 10.73 -7.26 -10.61
CA LYS A 209 10.95 -6.23 -9.56
C LYS A 209 11.29 -6.89 -8.21
N VAL A 210 10.59 -7.97 -7.85
CA VAL A 210 10.86 -8.74 -6.61
C VAL A 210 12.17 -9.53 -6.72
N GLN A 211 12.43 -10.20 -7.84
CA GLN A 211 13.68 -10.93 -8.10
C GLN A 211 14.90 -9.99 -8.03
N GLU A 212 14.90 -8.89 -8.78
CA GLU A 212 16.02 -7.93 -8.80
C GLU A 212 16.31 -7.36 -7.39
N ALA A 213 15.29 -7.11 -6.57
CA ALA A 213 15.43 -6.59 -5.22
C ALA A 213 16.25 -7.51 -4.29
N VAL A 214 16.15 -8.82 -4.48
CA VAL A 214 16.90 -9.84 -3.72
C VAL A 214 18.08 -10.43 -4.50
N LEU A 215 18.32 -10.00 -5.74
CA LEU A 215 19.43 -10.43 -6.60
C LEU A 215 20.36 -9.24 -6.95
N ASP A 216 20.21 -8.67 -8.15
CA ASP A 216 21.17 -7.70 -8.71
C ASP A 216 21.14 -6.31 -8.05
N LYS A 217 19.99 -5.93 -7.49
CA LYS A 217 19.76 -4.64 -6.81
C LYS A 217 19.74 -4.77 -5.28
N TRP A 218 20.19 -5.91 -4.74
CA TRP A 218 20.25 -6.15 -3.30
C TRP A 218 21.17 -5.15 -2.59
N VAL A 219 20.68 -4.62 -1.46
CA VAL A 219 21.46 -3.76 -0.56
C VAL A 219 21.40 -4.36 0.84
N ASN A 220 22.56 -4.52 1.49
CA ASN A 220 22.67 -5.09 2.84
C ASN A 220 22.01 -4.25 3.96
N ASP A 221 21.56 -3.04 3.63
CA ASP A 221 20.76 -2.19 4.52
C ASP A 221 19.33 -2.09 3.96
N PRO A 222 18.32 -2.68 4.62
CA PRO A 222 16.92 -2.61 4.21
C PRO A 222 16.38 -1.19 4.07
N HIS A 223 16.96 -0.21 4.79
CA HIS A 223 16.49 1.18 4.81
C HIS A 223 16.83 1.94 3.52
N ARG A 224 17.64 1.32 2.65
CA ARG A 224 17.96 1.83 1.31
C ARG A 224 17.12 1.17 0.21
N MET A 225 16.25 0.21 0.55
CA MET A 225 15.23 -0.31 -0.35
C MET A 225 14.00 0.61 -0.33
N ASP A 226 13.25 0.67 -1.42
CA ASP A 226 11.92 1.26 -1.42
C ASP A 226 11.04 0.61 -0.33
N LYS A 227 10.41 1.43 0.51
CA LYS A 227 9.54 1.00 1.63
C LYS A 227 8.37 0.14 1.13
N ARG A 228 7.84 0.42 -0.06
CA ARG A 228 6.75 -0.34 -0.68
C ARG A 228 7.24 -1.72 -1.14
N LEU A 229 8.39 -1.79 -1.82
CA LEU A 229 9.02 -3.03 -2.24
C LEU A 229 9.46 -3.90 -1.06
N LEU A 230 10.01 -3.31 0.00
CA LEU A 230 10.34 -4.01 1.25
C LEU A 230 9.08 -4.62 1.89
N ALA A 231 8.00 -3.83 2.00
CA ALA A 231 6.72 -4.34 2.49
C ALA A 231 6.15 -5.47 1.61
N LEU A 232 6.23 -5.33 0.29
CA LEU A 232 5.77 -6.36 -0.66
C LEU A 232 6.52 -7.68 -0.45
N ILE A 233 7.83 -7.67 -0.20
CA ILE A 233 8.61 -8.90 0.07
C ILE A 233 8.13 -9.57 1.37
N PHE A 234 8.00 -8.82 2.47
CA PHE A 234 7.49 -9.35 3.74
C PHE A 234 6.06 -9.91 3.62
N LEU A 235 5.15 -9.16 2.98
CA LEU A 235 3.75 -9.53 2.83
C LEU A 235 3.54 -10.69 1.85
N ALA A 236 4.32 -10.78 0.77
CA ALA A 236 4.30 -11.92 -0.14
C ALA A 236 4.84 -13.20 0.53
N HIS A 237 5.79 -13.06 1.47
CA HIS A 237 6.25 -14.18 2.28
C HIS A 237 5.17 -14.63 3.28
N SER A 238 4.60 -13.73 4.08
CA SER A 238 3.56 -14.09 5.06
C SER A 238 2.25 -14.57 4.42
N SER A 239 2.02 -14.22 3.15
CA SER A 239 0.89 -14.68 2.34
C SER A 239 1.12 -16.03 1.64
N ASP A 240 2.30 -16.64 1.78
CA ASP A 240 2.70 -17.88 1.10
C ASP A 240 2.64 -17.79 -0.44
N VAL A 241 3.05 -16.65 -1.01
CA VAL A 241 3.07 -16.42 -2.47
C VAL A 241 4.41 -16.00 -3.05
N LEU A 242 5.38 -15.61 -2.21
CA LEU A 242 6.70 -15.12 -2.65
C LEU A 242 7.48 -16.15 -3.48
N GLU A 243 7.39 -17.44 -3.14
CA GLU A 243 8.12 -18.49 -3.85
C GLU A 243 7.69 -18.64 -5.33
N ASN A 244 6.46 -18.26 -5.68
CA ASN A 244 6.01 -18.20 -7.08
C ASN A 244 6.82 -17.21 -7.92
N ALA A 245 7.45 -16.20 -7.31
CA ALA A 245 8.37 -15.28 -7.98
C ALA A 245 9.78 -15.86 -8.14
N PHE A 246 10.16 -16.89 -7.37
CA PHE A 246 11.49 -17.51 -7.40
C PHE A 246 11.54 -18.85 -8.13
N ALA A 247 10.42 -19.55 -8.28
CA ALA A 247 10.31 -20.79 -9.06
C ALA A 247 10.85 -20.71 -10.52
N PRO A 248 10.88 -19.55 -11.21
CA PRO A 248 11.53 -19.42 -12.52
C PRO A 248 13.05 -19.15 -12.51
N LEU A 249 13.69 -19.06 -11.34
CA LEU A 249 15.14 -18.79 -11.21
C LEU A 249 15.98 -20.06 -11.42
N LEU A 250 17.28 -19.86 -11.64
CA LEU A 250 18.28 -20.93 -11.54
C LEU A 250 18.55 -21.27 -10.07
N ASP A 251 18.90 -22.53 -9.77
CA ASP A 251 19.14 -23.06 -8.41
C ASP A 251 20.02 -22.12 -7.55
N ASP A 252 21.20 -21.71 -8.05
CA ASP A 252 22.11 -20.77 -7.36
C ASP A 252 21.46 -19.41 -7.03
N GLN A 253 20.56 -18.94 -7.89
CA GLN A 253 19.83 -17.67 -7.71
C GLN A 253 18.66 -17.84 -6.75
N TYR A 254 17.94 -18.97 -6.80
CA TYR A 254 16.89 -19.31 -5.85
C TYR A 254 17.47 -19.41 -4.43
N ASP A 255 18.59 -20.11 -4.24
CA ASP A 255 19.25 -20.25 -2.94
C ASP A 255 19.74 -18.90 -2.40
N LEU A 256 20.32 -18.05 -3.26
CA LEU A 256 20.75 -16.70 -2.90
C LEU A 256 19.57 -15.79 -2.53
N ALA A 257 18.48 -15.83 -3.30
CA ALA A 257 17.25 -15.08 -3.04
C ALA A 257 16.63 -15.52 -1.71
N MET A 258 16.42 -16.82 -1.50
CA MET A 258 15.86 -17.38 -0.27
C MET A 258 16.76 -17.15 0.94
N LYS A 259 18.09 -17.08 0.77
CA LYS A 259 19.04 -16.68 1.83
C LYS A 259 18.87 -15.20 2.20
N ARG A 260 18.71 -14.31 1.23
CA ARG A 260 18.51 -12.87 1.46
C ARG A 260 17.13 -12.54 2.04
N VAL A 261 16.08 -13.27 1.64
CA VAL A 261 14.76 -13.19 2.26
C VAL A 261 14.83 -13.62 3.73
N ARG A 262 15.52 -14.71 4.07
CA ARG A 262 15.80 -15.07 5.47
C ARG A 262 16.52 -13.95 6.23
N GLN A 263 17.55 -13.33 5.63
CA GLN A 263 18.23 -12.17 6.23
C GLN A 263 17.33 -10.94 6.46
N LEU A 264 16.21 -10.79 5.76
CA LEU A 264 15.19 -9.78 6.06
C LEU A 264 14.23 -10.21 7.19
N LEU A 265 13.93 -11.50 7.29
CA LEU A 265 13.05 -12.09 8.32
C LEU A 265 13.75 -12.21 9.68
N ASP A 266 15.08 -12.37 9.68
CA ASP A 266 15.95 -12.39 10.87
C ASP A 266 16.14 -11.00 11.52
N LEU A 267 15.58 -9.92 10.93
CA LEU A 267 15.65 -8.55 11.47
C LEU A 267 14.73 -8.37 12.68
N GLU A 268 15.18 -7.69 13.73
CA GLU A 268 14.34 -7.33 14.87
C GLU A 268 13.48 -6.09 14.55
N PRO A 269 12.14 -6.20 14.40
CA PRO A 269 11.32 -5.06 13.94
C PRO A 269 11.30 -3.89 14.92
N GLU A 270 11.42 -4.16 16.23
CA GLU A 270 11.50 -3.11 17.26
C GLU A 270 12.75 -2.23 17.03
N GLY A 271 13.91 -2.85 16.79
CA GLY A 271 15.17 -2.14 16.53
C GLY A 271 15.20 -1.43 15.18
N GLU A 272 14.72 -2.08 14.12
CA GLU A 272 14.62 -1.46 12.80
C GLU A 272 13.66 -0.26 12.80
N SER A 273 12.54 -0.33 13.54
CA SER A 273 11.57 0.79 13.61
C SER A 273 12.14 2.08 14.21
N MET A 274 13.16 2.00 15.07
CA MET A 274 13.79 3.18 15.69
C MET A 274 14.76 3.93 14.76
N LYS A 275 15.02 3.41 13.55
CA LYS A 275 15.86 4.09 12.55
C LYS A 275 15.11 5.28 11.94
N THR A 276 15.87 6.25 11.42
CA THR A 276 15.34 7.46 10.79
C THR A 276 14.61 7.16 9.48
N ASN A 277 13.57 7.95 9.16
CA ASN A 277 12.78 7.83 7.92
C ASN A 277 12.07 6.46 7.72
N THR A 278 11.78 5.74 8.80
CA THR A 278 10.99 4.49 8.78
C THR A 278 9.49 4.77 8.72
N ASN A 279 8.69 3.70 8.56
CA ASN A 279 7.28 3.71 8.90
C ASN A 279 7.05 2.70 10.03
N GLU A 280 6.69 3.18 11.22
CA GLU A 280 6.51 2.32 12.39
C GLU A 280 5.35 1.34 12.24
N LEU A 281 4.31 1.67 11.46
CA LEU A 281 3.18 0.77 11.22
C LEU A 281 3.57 -0.38 10.28
N LEU A 282 4.47 -0.13 9.31
CA LEU A 282 5.09 -1.18 8.49
C LEU A 282 5.81 -2.20 9.38
N TRP A 283 6.71 -1.74 10.25
CA TRP A 283 7.44 -2.63 11.16
C TRP A 283 6.52 -3.31 12.18
N ALA A 284 5.43 -2.67 12.62
CA ALA A 284 4.43 -3.30 13.50
C ALA A 284 3.58 -4.37 12.78
N VAL A 285 3.33 -4.23 11.47
CA VAL A 285 2.70 -5.28 10.65
C VAL A 285 3.67 -6.43 10.38
N VAL A 286 4.95 -6.15 10.09
CA VAL A 286 5.98 -7.21 10.00
C VAL A 286 6.07 -7.98 11.32
N ALA A 287 6.16 -7.26 12.45
CA ALA A 287 6.19 -7.86 13.79
C ALA A 287 4.97 -8.74 14.10
N ALA A 288 3.82 -8.48 13.47
CA ALA A 288 2.58 -9.24 13.65
C ALA A 288 2.51 -10.53 12.80
N PHE A 289 3.41 -10.71 11.83
CA PHE A 289 3.57 -11.96 11.07
C PHE A 289 4.82 -12.76 11.48
N THR A 290 5.75 -12.17 12.25
CA THR A 290 6.98 -12.83 12.73
C THR A 290 6.93 -13.31 14.19
N LYS A 291 5.85 -13.03 14.94
CA LYS A 291 5.70 -13.33 16.38
C LYS A 291 4.33 -13.91 16.69
#